data_AF-A0A9C9KBD7-F1
#
_entry.id   AF-A0A9C9KBD7-F1
#
_cell.length_a   1.000
_cell.length_b   1.000
_cell.length_c   1.000
_cell.angle_alpha   90.00
_cell.angle_beta   90.00
_cell.angle_gamma   90.00
#
_symmetry.space_group_name_H-M   'P 1'
#
loop_
_entity.id
_entity.type
_entity.pdbx_description
1 polymer ?
#
loop_
_entity_poly.entity_id
_entity_poly.type
_entity_poly.pdbx_seq_one_letter_code
_entity_poly.pdbx_strand_id
1 'polypeptide(L)' 'MWIDYDKEADVLYISFKRPQKATDSEMLDNGVLLRRKGDELVGITILEASKPRGEG' A
#
# COMPACT_ATOMS: atom_id res chain seq x y z
N MET A 1 0.72 -6.11 12.75
CA MET A 1 0.20 -5.28 11.66
C MET A 1 0.27 -3.82 12.06
N TRP A 2 0.60 -2.92 11.13
CA TRP A 2 0.64 -1.46 11.36
C TRP A 2 -0.07 -0.75 10.21
N ILE A 3 -0.79 0.31 10.54
CA ILE A 3 -1.56 1.12 9.59
C ILE A 3 -1.21 2.57 9.91
N ASP A 4 -0.94 3.35 8.88
CA ASP A 4 -0.57 4.76 9.01
C ASP A 4 -1.07 5.56 7.83
N TYR A 5 -1.67 6.70 8.12
CA TYR A 5 -2.24 7.57 7.13
C TYR A 5 -1.49 8.90 7.15
N ASP A 6 -0.81 9.19 6.05
CA ASP A 6 -0.21 10.49 5.79
C ASP A 6 -1.28 11.39 5.16
N LYS A 7 -1.78 12.32 5.98
CA LYS A 7 -2.82 13.27 5.57
C LYS A 7 -2.31 14.32 4.57
N GLU A 8 -1.03 14.68 4.62
CA GLU A 8 -0.46 15.67 3.71
C GLU A 8 -0.30 15.10 2.31
N ALA A 9 0.14 13.84 2.23
CA ALA A 9 0.30 13.13 0.96
C ALA A 9 -1.00 12.45 0.44
N ASP A 10 -2.03 12.33 1.27
CA ASP A 10 -3.22 11.50 1.02
C ASP A 10 -2.85 10.03 0.71
N VAL A 11 -2.00 9.45 1.56
CA VAL A 11 -1.46 8.09 1.40
C VAL A 11 -1.72 7.24 2.62
N LEU A 12 -2.27 6.04 2.41
CA LEU A 12 -2.47 5.03 3.46
C LEU A 12 -1.47 3.88 3.31
N TYR A 13 -0.66 3.66 4.34
CA TYR A 13 0.28 2.56 4.44
C TYR A 13 -0.32 1.44 5.30
N ILE A 14 -0.30 0.22 4.79
CA ILE A 14 -0.67 -0.99 5.52
C ILE A 14 0.53 -1.93 5.51
N SER A 15 0.91 -2.41 6.69
CA SER A 15 2.08 -3.27 6.88
C SER A 15 1.71 -4.51 7.67
N PHE A 16 1.79 -5.68 7.06
CA PHE A 16 1.36 -6.94 7.67
C PHE A 16 2.44 -7.54 8.58
N LYS A 17 3.73 -7.35 8.23
CA LYS A 17 4.88 -7.84 8.99
C LYS A 17 5.92 -6.74 9.26
N ARG A 18 6.69 -6.90 10.35
CA ARG A 18 7.90 -6.12 10.63
C ARG A 18 9.07 -7.08 10.90
N PRO A 19 10.30 -6.79 10.43
CA PRO A 19 10.69 -5.64 9.60
C PRO A 19 10.20 -5.78 8.15
N GLN A 20 9.85 -4.66 7.52
CA GLN A 20 9.46 -4.62 6.10
C GLN A 20 10.71 -4.60 5.22
N LYS A 21 11.27 -5.77 4.94
CA LYS A 21 12.19 -5.96 3.80
C LYS A 21 11.39 -6.46 2.61
N ALA A 22 10.62 -5.58 1.99
CA ALA A 22 10.06 -5.87 0.67
C ALA A 22 11.23 -6.00 -0.33
N THR A 23 11.16 -6.98 -1.21
CA THR A 23 12.11 -7.14 -2.33
C THR A 23 11.55 -6.54 -3.60
N ASP A 24 10.21 -6.51 -3.72
CA ASP A 24 9.52 -6.17 -4.96
C ASP A 24 8.27 -5.34 -4.66
N SER A 25 7.83 -4.56 -5.65
CA SER A 25 6.57 -3.83 -5.61
C SER A 25 5.88 -3.76 -6.96
N GLU A 26 4.56 -3.77 -6.94
CA GLU A 26 3.70 -3.76 -8.11
C GLU A 26 2.67 -2.63 -7.98
N MET A 27 2.67 -1.67 -8.90
CA MET A 27 1.68 -0.60 -8.95
C MET A 27 0.49 -1.05 -9.80
N LEU A 28 -0.71 -1.02 -9.22
CA LEU A 28 -1.97 -1.27 -9.91
C LEU A 28 -2.53 0.04 -10.47
N ASP A 29 -3.35 -0.06 -11.51
CA ASP A 29 -3.94 1.09 -12.21
C ASP A 29 -4.85 1.97 -11.34
N ASN A 30 -5.27 1.47 -10.17
CA ASN A 30 -6.14 2.15 -9.21
C ASN A 30 -5.37 2.83 -8.06
N GLY A 31 -4.08 3.12 -8.26
CA GLY A 31 -3.23 3.81 -7.30
C GLY A 31 -2.88 2.96 -6.06
N VAL A 32 -2.95 1.64 -6.18
CA VAL A 32 -2.57 0.71 -5.12
C VAL A 32 -1.22 0.09 -5.45
N LEU A 33 -0.25 0.26 -4.54
CA LEU A 33 1.06 -0.35 -4.61
C LEU A 33 1.13 -1.56 -3.67
N LEU A 34 1.28 -2.75 -4.23
CA LEU A 34 1.52 -3.98 -3.49
C LEU A 34 3.01 -4.09 -3.18
N ARG A 35 3.37 -4.38 -1.93
CA ARG A 35 4.76 -4.60 -1.49
C ARG A 35 4.95 -6.06 -1.11
N ARG A 36 5.87 -6.74 -1.79
CA ARG A 36 6.12 -8.18 -1.63
C ARG A 36 7.55 -8.47 -1.16
N LYS A 37 7.72 -9.62 -0.52
CA LYS A 37 9.01 -10.22 -0.22
C LYS A 37 9.02 -11.64 -0.78
N GLY A 38 9.60 -11.81 -1.97
CA GLY A 38 9.33 -12.99 -2.80
C GLY A 38 7.83 -13.08 -3.09
N ASP A 39 7.23 -14.24 -2.85
CA ASP A 39 5.79 -14.45 -3.11
C ASP A 39 4.87 -13.89 -2.02
N GLU A 40 5.43 -13.44 -0.89
CA GLU A 40 4.66 -13.00 0.27
C GLU A 40 4.26 -11.52 0.18
N LEU A 41 2.96 -11.20 0.33
CA LEU A 41 2.49 -9.82 0.46
C LEU A 41 2.80 -9.28 1.87
N VAL A 42 3.73 -8.32 1.96
CA VAL A 42 4.20 -7.76 3.24
C VAL A 42 3.64 -6.38 3.54
N GLY A 43 3.04 -5.71 2.56
CA GLY A 43 2.34 -4.45 2.76
C GLY A 43 1.61 -3.92 1.53
N ILE A 44 0.84 -2.86 1.74
CA ILE A 44 0.09 -2.14 0.72
C ILE A 44 0.34 -0.65 0.96
N THR A 45 0.49 0.12 -0.11
CA THR A 45 0.41 1.58 -0.10
C THR A 45 -0.73 2.00 -1.02
N ILE A 46 -1.61 2.84 -0.51
CA ILE A 46 -2.81 3.30 -1.21
C ILE A 46 -2.65 4.80 -1.43
N LEU A 47 -2.51 5.20 -2.69
CA LEU A 47 -2.50 6.61 -3.08
C LEU A 47 -3.94 7.13 -3.17
N GLU A 48 -4.08 8.45 -2.99
CA GLU A 48 -5.36 9.15 -2.99
C GLU A 48 -6.38 8.45 -2.07
N ALA A 49 -5.93 8.07 -0.88
CA ALA A 49 -6.67 7.16 0.00
C ALA A 49 -8.02 7.73 0.46
N SER A 50 -8.16 9.05 0.45
CA SER A 50 -9.41 9.75 0.74
C SER A 50 -10.44 9.65 -0.39
N LYS A 51 -10.02 9.34 -1.63
CA LYS A 51 -10.92 9.28 -2.78
C LYS A 51 -11.67 7.94 -2.83
N PRO A 52 -12.98 7.95 -3.10
CA PRO A 52 -13.73 6.72 -3.30
C PRO A 52 -13.21 6.01 -4.55
N ARG A 53 -12.96 4.71 -4.41
CA ARG A 53 -12.68 3.83 -5.55
C ARG A 53 -14.02 3.35 -6.12
N GLY A 54 -14.54 4.10 -7.07
CA GLY A 54 -15.67 3.70 -7.92
C GLY A 54 -15.16 3.39 -9.31
N GLU A 55 -15.56 2.23 -9.85
CA GLU A 55 -15.58 1.99 -11.29
C GLU A 55 -16.36 3.15 -11.94
N GLY A 56 -15.82 3.72 -13.00
CA GLY A 56 -16.55 4.66 -13.85
C GLY A 56 -17.79 4.00 -14.46
#